data_AF-A0A0R0AMM9-F1
#
_entry.id   AF-A0A0R0AMM9-F1
#
_cell.length_a   1.000
_cell.length_b   1.000
_cell.length_c   1.000
_cell.angle_alpha   90.00
_cell.angle_beta   90.00
_cell.angle_gamma   90.00
#
_symmetry.space_group_name_H-M   'P 1'
#
loop_
_entity.id
_entity.type
_entity.pdbx_description
1 polymer ?
#
loop_
_entity_poly.entity_id
_entity_poly.type
_entity_poly.pdbx_seq_one_letter_code
_entity_poly.pdbx_strand_id
1 'polypeptide(L)'
;MNIALPALVVFLVLLPGFICRSQVKLAERDKLDYSPFGTVVAEGVLWSVLMHALWLGACALAGRHLDLRILLGLLSSAPAVQAEAIAQAHAQVGQIACYLVSQLLAAAWLTPLVRRLIIHWHLDQSDSPVAWLFRFRRAPWYYLLSGADFTGDEVPDLISIAAVVEVAGEPVLYVGSLVDYYCDAEGKLDRLVLEAVQRRALAKDRRTARVRVHDIAGDYFVLRYEQIMSLNVRYVRLAGTLPRSDAGILA
;
A
#
# COMPACT_ATOMS: atom_id res chain seq x y z
N MET A 1 26.68 16.33 30.30
CA MET A 1 25.47 15.55 29.93
C MET A 1 25.77 14.78 28.66
N ASN A 2 25.98 13.47 28.76
CA ASN A 2 26.21 12.63 27.59
C ASN A 2 24.86 12.08 27.09
N ILE A 3 24.15 12.88 26.27
CA ILE A 3 22.82 12.51 25.73
C ILE A 3 22.96 11.55 24.54
N ALA A 4 24.15 11.45 23.95
CA ALA A 4 24.38 10.67 22.73
C ALA A 4 24.05 9.18 22.90
N LEU A 5 24.47 8.56 24.03
CA LEU A 5 24.21 7.15 24.28
C LEU A 5 22.71 6.86 24.50
N PRO A 6 21.99 7.56 25.40
CA PRO A 6 20.54 7.40 25.53
C PRO A 6 19.79 7.58 24.20
N ALA A 7 20.16 8.60 23.41
CA ALA A 7 19.54 8.85 22.12
C ALA A 7 19.76 7.69 21.12
N LEU A 8 20.98 7.13 21.07
CA LEU A 8 21.29 5.97 20.24
C LEU A 8 20.48 4.73 20.67
N VAL A 9 20.38 4.48 21.98
CA VAL A 9 19.61 3.36 22.52
C VAL A 9 18.14 3.49 22.14
N VAL A 10 17.54 4.66 22.35
CA VAL A 10 16.14 4.93 21.95
C VAL A 10 15.97 4.73 20.44
N PHE A 11 16.88 5.26 19.63
CA PHE A 11 16.81 5.09 18.18
C PHE A 11 16.82 3.61 17.75
N LEU A 12 17.73 2.80 18.31
CA LEU A 12 17.84 1.37 18.00
C LEU A 12 16.58 0.59 18.41
N VAL A 13 15.98 0.92 19.55
CA VAL A 13 14.71 0.32 20.01
C VAL A 13 13.56 0.71 19.08
N LEU A 14 13.52 1.96 18.60
CA LEU A 14 12.44 2.40 17.72
C LEU A 14 12.58 1.94 16.26
N LEU A 15 13.80 1.72 15.79
CA LEU A 15 14.11 1.37 14.40
C LEU A 15 13.24 0.25 13.78
N PRO A 16 13.04 -0.93 14.42
CA PRO A 16 12.21 -1.99 13.84
C PRO A 16 10.77 -1.53 13.60
N GLY A 17 10.23 -0.65 14.45
CA GLY A 17 8.89 -0.10 14.27
C GLY A 17 8.76 0.77 13.02
N PHE A 18 9.77 1.60 12.74
CA PHE A 18 9.82 2.41 11.53
C PHE A 18 9.99 1.55 10.26
N ILE A 19 10.74 0.44 10.34
CA ILE A 19 10.88 -0.53 9.24
C ILE A 19 9.56 -1.25 8.95
N CYS A 20 8.85 -1.71 10.00
CA CYS A 20 7.53 -2.30 9.83
C CYS A 20 6.57 -1.28 9.18
N ARG A 21 6.52 -0.07 9.72
CA ARG A 21 5.64 0.99 9.23
C ARG A 21 5.85 1.27 7.74
N SER A 22 7.10 1.35 7.27
CA SER A 22 7.41 1.66 5.88
C SER A 22 6.99 0.55 4.90
N GLN A 23 6.86 -0.69 5.38
CA GLN A 23 6.56 -1.85 4.54
C GLN A 23 5.12 -2.36 4.67
N VAL A 24 4.37 -2.06 5.73
CA VAL A 24 2.98 -2.53 5.87
C VAL A 24 2.07 -1.90 4.81
N LYS A 25 2.29 -0.64 4.46
CA LYS A 25 1.37 0.14 3.62
C LYS A 25 1.59 -0.22 2.14
N LEU A 26 0.55 -0.71 1.46
CA LEU A 26 0.45 -0.57 0.01
C LEU A 26 0.19 0.91 -0.25
N ALA A 27 1.16 1.59 -0.87
CA ALA A 27 1.04 2.98 -1.24
C ALA A 27 1.31 3.09 -2.73
N GLU A 28 0.45 3.82 -3.44
CA GLU A 28 0.64 4.19 -4.85
C GLU A 28 1.75 5.25 -5.04
N ARG A 29 2.46 5.59 -3.96
CA ARG A 29 3.49 6.63 -3.89
C ARG A 29 4.88 6.01 -3.97
N ASP A 30 5.68 6.46 -4.94
CA ASP A 30 7.09 6.08 -5.07
C ASP A 30 8.05 6.90 -4.19
N LYS A 31 7.62 8.00 -3.54
CA LYS A 31 8.49 8.80 -2.65
C LYS A 31 7.89 9.17 -1.30
N LEU A 32 8.82 9.50 -0.39
CA LEU A 32 8.71 9.85 1.04
C LEU A 32 7.30 10.22 1.52
N ASP A 33 6.85 9.46 2.51
CA ASP A 33 5.55 9.63 3.16
C ASP A 33 5.42 11.01 3.82
N TYR A 34 4.69 11.94 3.20
CA TYR A 34 4.32 13.26 3.74
C TYR A 34 3.30 13.20 4.90
N SER A 35 3.13 12.04 5.53
CA SER A 35 2.38 11.94 6.78
C SER A 35 2.95 12.94 7.79
N PRO A 36 2.08 13.66 8.54
CA PRO A 36 2.56 14.58 9.57
C PRO A 36 3.57 13.86 10.47
N PHE A 37 4.72 14.48 10.74
CA PHE A 37 5.80 13.85 11.48
C PHE A 37 5.32 13.15 12.75
N GLY A 38 4.40 13.77 13.50
CA GLY A 38 3.78 13.17 14.69
C GLY A 38 3.06 11.85 14.42
N THR A 39 2.35 11.72 13.30
CA THR A 39 1.70 10.45 12.91
C THR A 39 2.73 9.39 12.52
N VAL A 40 3.80 9.78 11.83
CA VAL A 40 4.89 8.87 11.45
C VAL A 40 5.57 8.31 12.69
N VAL A 41 5.89 9.18 13.65
CA VAL A 41 6.51 8.79 14.92
C VAL A 41 5.56 7.94 15.75
N ALA A 42 4.30 8.35 15.90
CA ALA A 42 3.33 7.58 16.69
C ALA A 42 3.12 6.17 16.13
N GLU A 43 2.95 6.04 14.81
CA GLU A 43 2.84 4.73 14.15
C GLU A 43 4.12 3.91 14.31
N GLY A 44 5.30 4.53 14.12
CA GLY A 44 6.60 3.86 14.29
C GLY A 44 6.82 3.35 15.72
N VAL A 45 6.49 4.16 16.72
CA VAL A 45 6.55 3.78 18.14
C VAL A 45 5.58 2.64 18.43
N LEU A 46 4.33 2.71 17.94
CA LEU A 46 3.35 1.64 18.12
C LEU A 46 3.84 0.31 17.54
N TRP A 47 4.36 0.32 16.31
CA TRP A 47 4.93 -0.88 15.69
C TRP A 47 6.17 -1.39 16.43
N SER A 48 7.02 -0.50 16.95
CA SER A 48 8.18 -0.89 17.77
C SER A 48 7.71 -1.60 19.05
N VAL A 49 6.74 -1.05 19.77
CA VAL A 49 6.17 -1.66 20.98
C VAL A 49 5.61 -3.06 20.68
N LEU A 50 4.83 -3.22 19.61
CA LEU A 50 4.27 -4.51 19.23
C LEU A 50 5.36 -5.55 18.89
N MET A 51 6.39 -5.14 18.14
CA MET A 51 7.51 -6.02 17.79
C MET A 51 8.33 -6.42 19.03
N HIS A 52 8.62 -5.48 19.92
CA HIS A 52 9.33 -5.78 21.17
C HIS A 52 8.49 -6.68 22.07
N ALA A 53 7.18 -6.46 22.19
CA ALA A 53 6.31 -7.33 22.98
C ALA A 53 6.32 -8.78 22.46
N LEU A 54 6.25 -8.96 21.13
CA LEU A 54 6.34 -10.28 20.50
C LEU A 54 7.69 -10.96 20.77
N TRP A 55 8.80 -10.23 20.58
CA TRP A 55 10.15 -10.77 20.78
C TRP A 55 10.46 -11.07 22.24
N LEU A 56 10.06 -10.19 23.16
CA LEU A 56 10.19 -10.42 24.59
C LEU A 56 9.36 -11.61 25.05
N GLY A 57 8.15 -11.79 24.49
CA GLY A 57 7.36 -13.00 24.69
C GLY A 57 8.09 -14.26 24.23
N ALA A 58 8.67 -14.24 23.03
CA ALA A 58 9.48 -15.36 22.52
C ALA A 58 10.72 -15.64 23.39
N CYS A 59 11.41 -14.60 23.87
CA CYS A 59 12.54 -14.74 24.79
C CYS A 59 12.09 -15.33 26.14
N ALA A 60 10.95 -14.91 26.67
CA ALA A 60 10.40 -15.43 27.92
C ALA A 60 10.07 -16.93 27.82
N LEU A 61 9.54 -17.38 26.68
CA LEU A 61 9.34 -18.81 26.41
C LEU A 61 10.66 -19.60 26.37
N ALA A 62 11.77 -18.94 25.98
CA ALA A 62 13.11 -19.50 26.02
C ALA A 62 13.82 -19.31 27.39
N GLY A 63 13.09 -18.88 28.43
CA GLY A 63 13.61 -18.68 29.79
C GLY A 63 14.52 -17.45 29.95
N ARG A 64 14.47 -16.50 29.01
CA ARG A 64 15.26 -15.25 29.06
C ARG A 64 14.34 -14.07 29.38
N HIS A 65 14.78 -13.21 30.29
CA HIS A 65 14.02 -12.03 30.71
C HIS A 65 14.84 -10.76 30.52
N LEU A 66 14.14 -9.67 30.20
CA LEU A 66 14.74 -8.34 30.12
C LEU A 66 14.98 -7.80 31.53
N ASP A 67 16.23 -7.51 31.87
CA ASP A 67 16.54 -6.72 33.06
C ASP A 67 16.35 -5.23 32.77
N LEU A 68 15.22 -4.67 33.22
CA LEU A 68 14.89 -3.27 33.06
C LEU A 68 15.92 -2.34 33.72
N ARG A 69 16.69 -2.81 34.71
CA ARG A 69 17.72 -1.99 35.38
C ARG A 69 18.84 -1.61 34.43
N ILE A 70 19.25 -2.54 33.56
CA ILE A 70 20.28 -2.28 32.54
C ILE A 70 19.76 -1.23 31.56
N LEU A 71 18.53 -1.38 31.07
CA LEU A 71 17.93 -0.43 30.13
C LEU A 71 17.78 0.97 30.74
N LEU A 72 17.22 1.07 31.94
CA LEU A 72 17.08 2.35 32.65
C LEU A 72 18.44 2.96 32.98
N GLY A 73 19.44 2.14 33.28
CA GLY A 73 20.82 2.58 33.51
C GLY A 73 21.48 3.15 32.26
N LEU A 74 21.27 2.54 31.09
CA LEU A 74 21.74 3.08 29.80
C LEU A 74 21.09 4.42 29.44
N LEU A 75 19.81 4.60 29.82
CA LEU A 75 19.05 5.83 29.62
C LEU A 75 19.32 6.90 30.70
N SER A 76 20.04 6.55 31.76
CA SER A 76 20.33 7.45 32.87
C SER A 76 21.31 8.55 32.47
N SER A 77 21.14 9.74 33.05
CA SER A 77 22.10 10.84 32.95
C SER A 77 23.21 10.76 34.01
N ALA A 78 23.11 9.83 34.98
CA ALA A 78 24.08 9.65 36.06
C ALA A 78 25.28 8.81 35.58
N PRO A 79 26.52 9.35 35.55
CA PRO A 79 27.67 8.69 34.94
C PRO A 79 28.03 7.33 35.55
N ALA A 80 27.95 7.20 36.87
CA ALA A 80 28.28 5.94 37.56
C ALA A 80 27.29 4.81 37.18
N VAL A 81 25.99 5.13 37.19
CA VAL A 81 24.93 4.18 36.81
C VAL A 81 25.05 3.81 35.34
N GLN A 82 25.33 4.79 34.47
CA GLN A 82 25.50 4.56 33.04
C GLN A 82 26.73 3.70 32.73
N ALA A 83 27.86 3.94 33.41
CA ALA A 83 29.08 3.15 33.24
C ALA A 83 28.89 1.69 33.67
N GLU A 84 28.20 1.46 34.79
CA GLU A 84 27.85 0.12 35.25
C GLU A 84 26.92 -0.60 34.25
N ALA A 85 25.90 0.10 33.75
CA ALA A 85 24.98 -0.44 32.75
C ALA A 85 25.69 -0.79 31.43
N ILE A 86 26.66 0.02 31.00
CA ILE A 86 27.50 -0.28 29.82
C ILE A 86 28.32 -1.56 30.05
N ALA A 87 28.94 -1.71 31.22
CA ALA A 87 29.72 -2.92 31.53
C ALA A 87 28.84 -4.18 31.55
N GLN A 88 27.64 -4.09 32.14
CA GLN A 88 26.67 -5.19 32.14
C GLN A 88 26.15 -5.51 30.74
N ALA A 89 25.84 -4.49 29.92
CA ALA A 89 25.41 -4.67 28.54
C ALA A 89 26.51 -5.29 27.67
N HIS A 90 27.78 -4.89 27.87
CA HIS A 90 28.92 -5.46 27.16
C HIS A 90 29.06 -6.97 27.43
N ALA A 91 28.85 -7.41 28.66
CA ALA A 91 28.87 -8.84 29.01
C ALA A 91 27.82 -9.67 28.25
N GLN A 92 26.75 -9.03 27.77
CA GLN A 92 25.65 -9.68 27.04
C GLN A 92 25.56 -9.24 25.57
N VAL A 93 26.62 -8.62 25.03
CA VAL A 93 26.58 -7.98 23.70
C VAL A 93 26.10 -8.91 22.59
N GLY A 94 26.51 -10.19 22.61
CA GLY A 94 26.07 -11.17 21.61
C GLY A 94 24.56 -11.46 21.68
N GLN A 95 23.99 -11.48 22.88
CA GLN A 95 22.55 -11.70 23.07
C GLN A 95 21.75 -10.47 22.64
N ILE A 96 22.20 -9.27 23.03
CA ILE A 96 21.58 -8.00 22.63
C ILE A 96 21.65 -7.83 21.11
N ALA A 97 22.81 -8.10 20.49
CA ALA A 97 22.97 -8.03 19.05
C ALA A 97 22.07 -9.04 18.32
N CYS A 98 22.01 -10.29 18.78
CA CYS A 98 21.12 -11.31 18.22
C CYS A 98 19.66 -10.89 18.33
N TYR A 99 19.26 -10.34 19.48
CA TYR A 99 17.91 -9.81 19.70
C TYR A 99 17.58 -8.70 18.69
N LEU A 100 18.42 -7.67 18.57
CA LEU A 100 18.18 -6.55 17.65
C LEU A 100 18.21 -6.99 16.19
N VAL A 101 19.21 -7.78 15.78
CA VAL A 101 19.34 -8.25 14.39
C VAL A 101 18.17 -9.14 14.00
N SER A 102 17.79 -10.10 14.85
CA SER A 102 16.63 -10.95 14.55
C SER A 102 15.33 -10.15 14.46
N GLN A 103 15.15 -9.12 15.31
CA GLN A 103 13.99 -8.23 15.23
C GLN A 103 13.98 -7.36 13.97
N LEU A 104 15.14 -6.85 13.53
CA LEU A 104 15.27 -6.09 12.28
C LEU A 104 15.00 -6.96 11.05
N LEU A 105 15.54 -8.18 11.04
CA LEU A 105 15.24 -9.16 9.98
C LEU A 105 13.75 -9.49 10.00
N ALA A 106 13.17 -9.78 11.15
CA ALA A 106 11.74 -10.05 11.26
C ALA A 106 10.88 -8.89 10.74
N ALA A 107 11.21 -7.65 11.09
CA ALA A 107 10.54 -6.47 10.54
C ALA A 107 10.68 -6.38 9.01
N ALA A 108 11.85 -6.73 8.46
CA ALA A 108 12.07 -6.70 7.01
C ALA A 108 11.34 -7.82 6.26
N TRP A 109 11.15 -9.00 6.87
CA TRP A 109 10.61 -10.18 6.20
C TRP A 109 9.14 -10.46 6.53
N LEU A 110 8.73 -10.35 7.80
CA LEU A 110 7.35 -10.62 8.22
C LEU A 110 6.38 -9.58 7.68
N THR A 111 6.78 -8.32 7.61
CA THR A 111 5.89 -7.26 7.15
C THR A 111 5.41 -7.44 5.70
N PRO A 112 6.30 -7.62 4.70
CA PRO A 112 5.84 -7.88 3.32
C PRO A 112 5.10 -9.21 3.21
N LEU A 113 5.43 -10.21 4.04
CA LEU A 113 4.70 -11.47 4.09
C LEU A 113 3.26 -11.26 4.60
N VAL A 114 3.08 -10.54 5.70
CA VAL A 114 1.76 -10.19 6.25
C VAL A 114 0.94 -9.44 5.20
N ARG A 115 1.53 -8.47 4.50
CA ARG A 115 0.86 -7.77 3.40
C ARG A 115 0.43 -8.72 2.27
N ARG A 116 1.30 -9.64 1.86
CA ARG A 116 0.96 -10.67 0.85
C ARG A 116 -0.16 -11.58 1.34
N LEU A 117 -0.16 -11.97 2.61
CA LEU A 117 -1.22 -12.80 3.21
C LEU A 117 -2.55 -12.05 3.28
N ILE A 118 -2.54 -10.76 3.62
CA ILE A 118 -3.73 -9.89 3.61
C ILE A 118 -4.36 -9.90 2.21
N ILE A 119 -3.55 -9.67 1.17
CA ILE A 119 -4.03 -9.64 -0.23
C ILE A 119 -4.46 -11.04 -0.69
N HIS A 120 -3.67 -12.07 -0.38
CA HIS A 120 -3.93 -13.44 -0.80
C HIS A 120 -5.20 -14.03 -0.18
N TRP A 121 -5.50 -13.67 1.07
CA TRP A 121 -6.75 -14.04 1.73
C TRP A 121 -7.83 -12.97 1.60
N HIS A 122 -7.62 -11.97 0.75
CA HIS A 122 -8.61 -10.94 0.43
C HIS A 122 -9.17 -10.21 1.67
N LEU A 123 -8.37 -10.07 2.73
CA LEU A 123 -8.80 -9.45 3.99
C LEU A 123 -9.02 -7.93 3.87
N ASP A 124 -8.52 -7.33 2.78
CA ASP A 124 -8.60 -5.90 2.47
C ASP A 124 -9.82 -5.49 1.63
N GLN A 125 -10.61 -6.46 1.16
CA GLN A 125 -11.82 -6.25 0.36
C GLN A 125 -12.96 -5.63 1.16
N SER A 126 -13.86 -4.90 0.49
CA SER A 126 -14.99 -4.20 1.13
C SER A 126 -15.90 -5.10 1.96
N ASP A 127 -16.06 -6.36 1.53
CA ASP A 127 -17.04 -7.29 2.09
C ASP A 127 -16.48 -8.09 3.28
N SER A 128 -15.18 -7.96 3.55
CA SER A 128 -14.53 -8.60 4.68
C SER A 128 -14.93 -7.92 6.01
N PRO A 129 -15.24 -8.68 7.09
CA PRO A 129 -15.54 -8.08 8.40
C PRO A 129 -14.35 -7.30 8.99
N VAL A 130 -13.13 -7.56 8.49
CA VAL A 130 -11.89 -6.89 8.91
C VAL A 130 -11.39 -5.86 7.90
N ALA A 131 -12.18 -5.56 6.85
CA ALA A 131 -11.86 -4.58 5.83
C ALA A 131 -11.51 -3.21 6.41
N TRP A 132 -12.20 -2.80 7.47
CA TRP A 132 -11.98 -1.52 8.14
C TRP A 132 -10.53 -1.35 8.65
N LEU A 133 -9.86 -2.46 8.97
CA LEU A 133 -8.50 -2.53 9.49
C LEU A 133 -7.45 -2.75 8.39
N PHE A 134 -7.74 -3.61 7.41
CA PHE A 134 -6.75 -4.05 6.41
C PHE A 134 -6.84 -3.36 5.05
N ARG A 135 -7.94 -2.66 4.74
CA ARG A 135 -8.12 -1.97 3.47
C ARG A 135 -7.09 -0.86 3.27
N PHE A 136 -6.42 -0.86 2.12
CA PHE A 136 -5.40 0.14 1.78
C PHE A 136 -6.03 1.47 1.36
N ARG A 137 -6.49 2.27 2.34
CA ARG A 137 -7.14 3.57 2.08
C ARG A 137 -6.28 4.58 1.30
N ARG A 138 -4.96 4.36 1.25
CA ARG A 138 -3.99 5.20 0.51
C ARG A 138 -3.73 4.71 -0.91
N ALA A 139 -4.45 3.68 -1.37
CA ALA A 139 -4.35 3.13 -2.71
C ALA A 139 -5.73 3.03 -3.38
N PRO A 140 -6.45 4.15 -3.61
CA PRO A 140 -7.78 4.12 -4.22
C PRO A 140 -7.78 3.65 -5.68
N TRP A 141 -6.73 3.97 -6.44
CA TRP A 141 -6.63 3.60 -7.86
C TRP A 141 -6.38 2.10 -8.02
N TYR A 142 -5.68 1.46 -7.09
CA TYR A 142 -5.53 0.02 -7.02
C TYR A 142 -6.89 -0.67 -7.01
N TYR A 143 -7.79 -0.31 -6.09
CA TYR A 143 -9.12 -0.94 -6.04
C TYR A 143 -9.95 -0.66 -7.30
N LEU A 144 -9.88 0.57 -7.82
CA LEU A 144 -10.69 1.00 -8.97
C LEU A 144 -10.19 0.49 -10.32
N LEU A 145 -8.88 0.34 -10.50
CA LEU A 145 -8.26 0.06 -11.80
C LEU A 145 -7.68 -1.35 -11.91
N SER A 146 -7.72 -2.14 -10.82
CA SER A 146 -7.39 -3.58 -10.87
C SER A 146 -8.61 -4.49 -10.70
N GLY A 147 -9.74 -3.95 -10.22
CA GLY A 147 -10.90 -4.77 -9.85
C GLY A 147 -10.66 -5.63 -8.60
N ALA A 148 -9.74 -5.24 -7.72
CA ALA A 148 -9.40 -6.00 -6.50
C ALA A 148 -10.57 -6.25 -5.54
N ASP A 149 -11.66 -5.46 -5.65
CA ASP A 149 -12.88 -5.64 -4.84
C ASP A 149 -13.77 -6.80 -5.34
N PHE A 150 -13.55 -7.34 -6.54
CA PHE A 150 -14.34 -8.46 -7.08
C PHE A 150 -13.75 -9.82 -6.68
N THR A 151 -14.60 -10.84 -6.48
CA THR A 151 -14.17 -12.22 -6.17
C THR A 151 -14.88 -13.27 -7.01
N GLY A 152 -14.23 -14.43 -7.14
CA GLY A 152 -14.80 -15.59 -7.84
C GLY A 152 -15.26 -15.24 -9.26
N ASP A 153 -16.52 -15.54 -9.55
CA ASP A 153 -17.15 -15.33 -10.87
C ASP A 153 -17.51 -13.85 -11.15
N GLU A 154 -17.27 -12.95 -10.20
CA GLU A 154 -17.48 -11.51 -10.37
C GLU A 154 -16.24 -10.76 -10.87
N VAL A 155 -15.07 -11.42 -10.90
CA VAL A 155 -13.82 -10.81 -11.38
C VAL A 155 -13.98 -10.38 -12.84
N PRO A 156 -13.70 -9.11 -13.18
CA PRO A 156 -13.81 -8.64 -14.55
C PRO A 156 -12.72 -9.22 -15.45
N ASP A 157 -13.10 -9.65 -16.65
CA ASP A 157 -12.14 -10.06 -17.68
C ASP A 157 -11.39 -8.86 -18.27
N LEU A 158 -12.05 -7.68 -18.27
CA LEU A 158 -11.53 -6.46 -18.86
C LEU A 158 -12.04 -5.22 -18.13
N ILE A 159 -11.18 -4.22 -17.99
CA ILE A 159 -11.55 -2.89 -17.48
C ILE A 159 -11.58 -1.92 -18.66
N SER A 160 -12.77 -1.38 -18.97
CA SER A 160 -12.98 -0.43 -20.05
C SER A 160 -12.99 0.99 -19.49
N ILE A 161 -12.16 1.86 -20.06
CA ILE A 161 -12.03 3.26 -19.68
C ILE A 161 -12.68 4.13 -20.72
N ALA A 162 -13.50 5.07 -20.26
CA ALA A 162 -14.05 6.15 -21.07
C ALA A 162 -13.63 7.49 -20.45
N ALA A 163 -12.77 8.23 -21.15
CA ALA A 163 -12.18 9.47 -20.66
C ALA A 163 -12.52 10.64 -21.60
N VAL A 164 -12.98 11.76 -21.05
CA VAL A 164 -13.17 13.00 -21.80
C VAL A 164 -11.92 13.86 -21.65
N VAL A 165 -11.35 14.29 -22.77
CA VAL A 165 -10.15 15.13 -22.82
C VAL A 165 -10.41 16.33 -23.71
N GLU A 166 -9.92 17.49 -23.31
CA GLU A 166 -9.98 18.69 -24.12
C GLU A 166 -8.82 18.71 -25.13
N VAL A 167 -9.14 18.76 -26.42
CA VAL A 167 -8.16 18.85 -27.50
C VAL A 167 -8.48 20.09 -28.32
N ALA A 168 -7.59 21.07 -28.31
CA ALA A 168 -7.76 22.34 -29.03
C ALA A 168 -9.11 23.04 -28.75
N GLY A 169 -9.58 22.99 -27.49
CA GLY A 169 -10.83 23.62 -27.07
C GLY A 169 -12.10 22.80 -27.33
N GLU A 170 -11.99 21.59 -27.90
CA GLU A 170 -13.12 20.69 -28.11
C GLU A 170 -13.04 19.46 -27.18
N PRO A 171 -14.14 19.06 -26.52
CA PRO A 171 -14.17 17.85 -25.71
C PRO A 171 -14.24 16.61 -26.61
N VAL A 172 -13.25 15.74 -26.47
CA VAL A 172 -13.12 14.46 -27.18
C VAL A 172 -13.20 13.32 -26.19
N LEU A 173 -14.09 12.37 -26.45
CA LEU A 173 -14.22 11.13 -25.71
C LEU A 173 -13.26 10.08 -26.28
N TYR A 174 -12.41 9.52 -25.44
CA TYR A 174 -11.58 8.35 -25.71
C TYR A 174 -12.16 7.15 -24.96
N VAL A 175 -12.33 6.02 -25.66
CA VAL A 175 -12.82 4.77 -25.08
C VAL A 175 -11.86 3.65 -25.44
N GLY A 176 -11.40 2.89 -24.46
CA GLY A 176 -10.47 1.78 -24.68
C GLY A 176 -10.45 0.78 -23.53
N SER A 177 -9.60 -0.23 -23.68
CA SER A 177 -9.31 -1.24 -22.67
C SER A 177 -8.11 -0.82 -21.83
N LEU A 178 -8.20 -0.86 -20.51
CA LEU A 178 -7.07 -0.58 -19.63
C LEU A 178 -6.09 -1.75 -19.64
N VAL A 179 -4.83 -1.44 -19.91
CA VAL A 179 -3.72 -2.39 -19.80
C VAL A 179 -2.94 -2.15 -18.52
N ASP A 180 -2.61 -0.89 -18.25
CA ASP A 180 -1.75 -0.51 -17.13
C ASP A 180 -2.03 0.93 -16.70
N TYR A 181 -1.61 1.28 -15.49
CA TYR A 181 -1.69 2.63 -14.96
C TYR A 181 -0.47 2.96 -14.10
N TYR A 182 -0.12 4.24 -14.07
CA TYR A 182 1.03 4.72 -13.31
C TYR A 182 0.57 5.84 -12.40
N CYS A 183 1.08 5.85 -11.17
CA CYS A 183 0.91 6.94 -10.24
C CYS A 183 2.21 7.75 -10.13
N ASP A 184 2.08 9.03 -9.81
CA ASP A 184 3.21 9.91 -9.55
C ASP A 184 3.82 9.66 -8.15
N ALA A 185 4.88 10.40 -7.83
CA ALA A 185 5.54 10.33 -6.54
C ALA A 185 4.59 10.67 -5.37
N GLU A 186 3.56 11.46 -5.64
CA GLU A 186 2.49 11.88 -4.74
C GLU A 186 1.28 10.95 -4.75
N GLY A 187 1.33 9.81 -5.45
CA GLY A 187 0.29 8.78 -5.46
C GLY A 187 -1.01 9.23 -6.12
N LYS A 188 -0.95 10.30 -6.92
CA LYS A 188 -2.02 10.65 -7.84
C LYS A 188 -1.81 9.84 -9.11
N LEU A 189 -2.90 9.54 -9.80
CA LEU A 189 -2.84 8.92 -11.11
C LEU A 189 -2.09 9.86 -12.07
N ASP A 190 -1.02 9.38 -12.70
CA ASP A 190 -0.20 10.11 -13.69
C ASP A 190 -0.71 9.82 -15.10
N ARG A 191 -0.78 8.54 -15.46
CA ARG A 191 -1.17 8.10 -16.81
C ARG A 191 -1.89 6.76 -16.81
N LEU A 192 -2.76 6.61 -17.81
CA LEU A 192 -3.43 5.37 -18.18
C LEU A 192 -2.87 4.87 -19.50
N VAL A 193 -2.58 3.58 -19.58
CA VAL A 193 -2.17 2.90 -20.81
C VAL A 193 -3.35 2.08 -21.30
N LEU A 194 -3.85 2.45 -22.47
CA LEU A 194 -5.04 1.88 -23.06
C LEU A 194 -4.72 1.16 -24.38
N GLU A 195 -5.46 0.10 -24.66
CA GLU A 195 -5.48 -0.64 -25.93
C GLU A 195 -6.82 -0.48 -26.63
N ALA A 196 -6.83 -0.76 -27.95
CA ALA A 196 -8.02 -0.73 -28.80
C ALA A 196 -8.82 0.58 -28.66
N VAL A 197 -8.11 1.71 -28.63
CA VAL A 197 -8.72 3.01 -28.32
C VAL A 197 -9.45 3.59 -29.52
N GLN A 198 -10.67 4.03 -29.23
CA GLN A 198 -11.50 4.78 -30.14
C GLN A 198 -11.70 6.20 -29.65
N ARG A 199 -11.74 7.17 -30.56
CA ARG A 199 -12.03 8.58 -30.26
C ARG A 199 -13.33 9.06 -30.90
N ARG A 200 -14.02 9.94 -30.19
CA ARG A 200 -15.26 10.60 -30.64
C ARG A 200 -15.29 12.06 -30.18
N ALA A 201 -15.46 13.00 -31.09
CA ALA A 201 -15.65 14.41 -30.74
C ALA A 201 -17.10 14.69 -30.32
N LEU A 202 -17.33 15.13 -29.08
CA LEU A 202 -18.68 15.30 -28.53
C LEU A 202 -19.44 16.48 -29.18
N ALA A 203 -18.73 17.50 -29.67
CA ALA A 203 -19.33 18.65 -30.34
C ALA A 203 -20.13 18.28 -31.60
N LYS A 204 -19.80 17.15 -32.24
CA LYS A 204 -20.42 16.69 -33.50
C LYS A 204 -21.65 15.80 -33.29
N ASP A 205 -21.87 15.29 -32.06
CA ASP A 205 -22.98 14.39 -31.74
C ASP A 205 -24.35 15.09 -31.81
N ARG A 206 -24.42 16.39 -31.52
CA ARG A 206 -25.68 17.16 -31.62
C ARG A 206 -26.19 17.39 -33.04
N ARG A 207 -25.33 17.24 -34.06
CA ARG A 207 -25.63 17.64 -35.46
C ARG A 207 -25.91 16.47 -36.40
N THR A 208 -25.54 15.24 -36.06
CA THR A 208 -25.71 14.08 -36.94
C THR A 208 -26.25 12.89 -36.18
N ALA A 209 -27.37 12.31 -36.64
CA ALA A 209 -27.96 11.10 -36.08
C ALA A 209 -27.07 9.84 -36.18
N ARG A 210 -25.93 9.92 -36.88
CA ARG A 210 -24.92 8.86 -36.94
C ARG A 210 -23.71 9.27 -36.10
N VAL A 211 -23.52 8.56 -35.00
CA VAL A 211 -22.35 8.65 -34.11
C VAL A 211 -21.12 8.19 -34.90
N ARG A 212 -20.15 9.07 -35.14
CA ARG A 212 -18.89 8.72 -35.81
C ARG A 212 -17.83 8.42 -34.77
N VAL A 213 -17.32 7.20 -34.80
CA VAL A 213 -16.24 6.71 -33.96
C VAL A 213 -15.02 6.49 -34.86
N HIS A 214 -13.86 6.93 -34.40
CA HIS A 214 -12.60 6.80 -35.14
C HIS A 214 -11.62 5.96 -34.34
N ASP A 215 -11.07 4.93 -34.96
CA ASP A 215 -9.99 4.15 -34.36
C ASP A 215 -8.70 4.98 -34.36
N ILE A 216 -7.89 4.79 -33.33
CA ILE A 216 -6.55 5.37 -33.24
C ILE A 216 -5.56 4.28 -33.63
N ALA A 217 -4.71 4.57 -34.62
CA ALA A 217 -3.65 3.64 -35.02
C ALA A 217 -2.57 3.59 -33.94
N GLY A 218 -2.19 2.38 -33.52
CA GLY A 218 -1.13 2.10 -32.55
C GLY A 218 -1.51 0.95 -31.61
N ASP A 219 -0.51 0.32 -31.02
CA ASP A 219 -0.72 -0.78 -30.06
C ASP A 219 -1.18 -0.22 -28.70
N TYR A 220 -0.52 0.84 -28.24
CA TYR A 220 -0.82 1.49 -26.96
C TYR A 220 -1.15 2.97 -27.15
N PHE A 221 -2.15 3.42 -26.41
CA PHE A 221 -2.52 4.82 -26.28
C PHE A 221 -2.35 5.26 -24.84
N VAL A 222 -1.46 6.24 -24.63
CA VAL A 222 -1.15 6.75 -23.29
C VAL A 222 -1.93 8.03 -23.05
N LEU A 223 -2.77 8.03 -22.01
CA LEU A 223 -3.57 9.17 -21.61
C LEU A 223 -3.05 9.74 -20.28
N ARG A 224 -2.63 11.00 -20.30
CA ARG A 224 -2.19 11.68 -19.08
C ARG A 224 -3.39 12.12 -18.26
N TYR A 225 -3.40 11.80 -16.97
CA TYR A 225 -4.50 12.11 -16.07
C TYR A 225 -4.75 13.62 -15.94
N GLU A 226 -3.70 14.43 -15.99
CA GLU A 226 -3.79 15.91 -15.96
C GLU A 226 -4.63 16.49 -17.11
N GLN A 227 -4.82 15.75 -18.20
CA GLN A 227 -5.58 16.15 -19.38
C GLN A 227 -7.02 15.63 -19.35
N ILE A 228 -7.36 14.74 -18.40
CA ILE A 228 -8.67 14.10 -18.31
C ILE A 228 -9.62 15.01 -17.53
N MET A 229 -10.70 15.42 -18.20
CA MET A 229 -11.78 16.19 -17.58
C MET A 229 -12.71 15.31 -16.75
N SER A 230 -13.04 14.13 -17.27
CA SER A 230 -13.86 13.14 -16.58
C SER A 230 -13.46 11.72 -16.98
N LEU A 231 -13.51 10.81 -16.01
CA LEU A 231 -13.13 9.41 -16.16
C LEU A 231 -14.30 8.54 -15.74
N ASN A 232 -14.70 7.63 -16.61
CA ASN A 232 -15.66 6.57 -16.31
C ASN A 232 -14.95 5.21 -16.45
N VAL A 233 -15.13 4.36 -15.45
CA VAL A 233 -14.53 3.03 -15.36
C VAL A 233 -15.65 2.01 -15.42
N ARG A 234 -15.57 1.08 -16.38
CA ARG A 234 -16.54 0.01 -16.57
C ARG A 234 -15.85 -1.34 -16.52
N TYR A 235 -16.29 -2.18 -15.60
CA TYR A 235 -15.89 -3.57 -15.49
C TYR A 235 -16.69 -4.41 -16.50
N VAL A 236 -16.02 -5.14 -17.37
CA VAL A 236 -16.62 -5.95 -18.43
C VAL A 236 -16.32 -7.42 -18.16
N ARG A 237 -17.37 -8.24 -18.25
CA ARG A 237 -17.30 -9.70 -18.23
C ARG A 237 -17.66 -10.25 -19.60
N LEU A 238 -16.88 -11.18 -20.11
CA LEU A 238 -17.13 -11.86 -21.37
C LEU A 238 -18.05 -13.05 -21.09
N ALA A 239 -19.13 -13.19 -21.87
CA ALA A 239 -20.23 -14.13 -21.61
C ALA A 239 -19.88 -15.64 -21.70
N GLY A 240 -18.60 -16.01 -21.62
CA GLY A 240 -18.10 -17.39 -21.64
C GLY A 240 -17.75 -17.98 -20.28
N THR A 241 -17.81 -17.21 -19.20
CA THR A 241 -17.38 -17.62 -17.83
C THR A 241 -18.52 -17.78 -16.82
N LEU A 242 -19.79 -17.71 -17.24
CA LEU A 242 -20.91 -18.03 -16.35
C LEU A 242 -21.03 -19.55 -16.14
N PRO A 243 -21.07 -20.08 -14.90
CA PRO A 243 -21.61 -21.40 -14.66
C PRO A 243 -23.09 -21.38 -15.09
N ARG A 244 -23.48 -22.37 -15.91
CA ARG A 244 -24.88 -22.60 -16.27
C ARG A 244 -25.70 -22.88 -15.00
N SER A 245 -26.55 -21.93 -14.61
CA SER A 245 -27.68 -22.06 -13.70
C SER A 245 -28.47 -20.75 -13.81
N ASP A 246 -29.77 -20.66 -14.04
CA ASP A 246 -30.79 -21.65 -14.35
C ASP A 246 -31.79 -20.96 -15.29
N ALA A 247 -32.43 -21.77 -16.13
CA ALA A 247 -33.57 -21.35 -16.91
C ALA A 247 -34.71 -20.91 -15.98
N GLY A 248 -35.22 -19.71 -16.18
CA GLY A 248 -36.49 -19.29 -15.60
C GLY A 248 -36.48 -17.82 -15.23
N ILE A 249 -37.07 -17.00 -16.11
CA ILE A 249 -38.15 -16.04 -15.80
C ILE A 249 -38.51 -15.41 -17.16
N LEU A 250 -39.44 -16.06 -17.84
CA LEU A 250 -40.41 -15.40 -18.71
C LEU A 250 -41.78 -15.82 -18.18
N ALA A 251 -42.38 -14.94 -17.39
CA ALA A 251 -43.80 -14.84 -17.14
C ALA A 251 -44.10 -13.36 -16.89
#